data_AF-A0A6N2BGZ1-F1
#
_entry.id   AF-A0A6N2BGZ1-F1
#
_cell.length_a   1.000
_cell.length_b   1.000
_cell.length_c   1.000
_cell.angle_alpha   90.00
_cell.angle_beta   90.00
_cell.angle_gamma   90.00
#
_symmetry.space_group_name_H-M   'P 1'
#
loop_
_entity.id
_entity.type
_entity.pdbx_description
1 polymer ?
#
loop_
_entity_poly.entity_id
_entity_poly.type
_entity_poly.pdbx_seq_one_letter_code
_entity_poly.pdbx_strand_id
1 'polypeptide(L)'
;MGEVDEPQDIADRERIFKRFDENGDGQISATELGETLQALGSVTPEEVKYMMDEIDTNKDGFISFQEFTEFAKANRGLIRDVAKIF
;
A
#
# COMPACT_ATOMS: atom_id res chain seq x y z
N MET A 1 12.89 20.64 10.53
CA MET A 1 12.18 20.88 9.25
C MET A 1 11.27 19.68 9.09
N GLY A 2 10.01 19.79 9.54
CA GLY A 2 9.07 18.69 9.40
C GLY A 2 8.76 18.54 7.92
N GLU A 3 9.02 17.38 7.35
CA GLU A 3 8.64 17.09 5.97
C GLU A 3 7.12 17.21 5.87
N VAL A 4 6.64 18.32 5.31
CA VAL A 4 5.23 18.47 4.97
C VAL A 4 4.97 17.56 3.78
N ASP A 5 4.07 16.60 3.95
CA ASP A 5 3.59 15.76 2.86
C ASP A 5 3.10 16.67 1.71
N GLU A 6 3.62 16.46 0.50
CA GLU A 6 3.14 17.18 -0.66
C GLU A 6 1.69 16.75 -0.96
N PRO A 7 0.81 17.66 -1.41
CA PRO A 7 -0.58 17.29 -1.73
C PRO A 7 -0.67 16.19 -2.80
N GLN A 8 0.32 16.09 -3.68
CA GLN A 8 0.43 14.97 -4.63
C GLN A 8 0.73 13.65 -3.94
N ASP A 9 1.64 13.61 -2.96
CA ASP A 9 1.97 12.37 -2.23
C ASP A 9 0.73 11.86 -1.47
N ILE A 10 -0.09 12.76 -0.90
CA ILE A 10 -1.36 12.38 -0.24
C ILE A 10 -2.32 11.77 -1.26
N ALA A 11 -2.52 12.44 -2.40
CA ALA A 11 -3.44 11.97 -3.44
C ALA A 11 -2.98 10.63 -4.04
N ASP A 12 -1.69 10.45 -4.28
CA ASP A 12 -1.12 9.20 -4.78
C ASP A 12 -1.32 8.06 -3.78
N ARG A 13 -1.12 8.31 -2.48
CA ARG A 13 -1.40 7.32 -1.43
C ARG A 13 -2.86 6.93 -1.38
N GLU A 14 -3.79 7.89 -1.38
CA GLU A 14 -5.22 7.59 -1.37
C GLU A 14 -5.65 6.82 -2.62
N ARG A 15 -5.13 7.21 -3.79
CA ARG A 15 -5.47 6.58 -5.06
C ARG A 15 -4.94 5.15 -5.13
N ILE A 16 -3.72 4.93 -4.66
CA ILE A 16 -3.14 3.60 -4.55
C ILE A 16 -3.90 2.77 -3.52
N PHE A 17 -4.16 3.31 -2.33
CA PHE A 17 -4.87 2.59 -1.28
C PHE A 17 -6.22 2.08 -1.77
N LYS A 18 -7.01 2.94 -2.43
CA LYS A 18 -8.28 2.55 -3.06
C LYS A 18 -8.15 1.57 -4.23
N ARG A 19 -6.96 1.48 -4.83
CA ARG A 19 -6.71 0.52 -5.90
C ARG A 19 -6.44 -0.86 -5.36
N PHE A 20 -5.76 -0.93 -4.22
CA PHE A 20 -5.52 -2.14 -3.46
C PHE A 20 -6.79 -2.60 -2.71
N ASP A 21 -7.53 -1.68 -2.10
CA ASP A 21 -8.82 -1.94 -1.45
C ASP A 21 -9.93 -2.14 -2.51
N GLU A 22 -9.98 -3.33 -3.11
CA GLU A 22 -10.95 -3.67 -4.16
C GLU A 22 -12.38 -3.78 -3.60
N ASN A 23 -12.51 -4.21 -2.35
CA ASN A 23 -13.80 -4.39 -1.70
C ASN A 23 -14.38 -3.07 -1.13
N GLY A 24 -13.54 -2.05 -0.90
CA GLY A 24 -13.92 -0.72 -0.41
C GLY A 24 -14.21 -0.66 1.09
N ASP A 25 -13.68 -1.58 1.90
CA ASP A 25 -13.90 -1.66 3.34
C ASP A 25 -12.97 -0.72 4.14
N GLY A 26 -12.05 -0.04 3.45
CA GLY A 26 -11.10 0.88 4.05
C GLY A 26 -9.85 0.21 4.61
N GLN A 27 -9.62 -1.06 4.28
CA GLN A 27 -8.51 -1.90 4.71
C GLN A 27 -8.04 -2.76 3.54
N ILE A 28 -6.75 -3.06 3.46
CA ILE A 28 -6.23 -3.95 2.42
C ILE A 28 -5.94 -5.30 3.06
N SER A 29 -6.63 -6.34 2.61
CA SER A 29 -6.32 -7.71 3.03
C SER A 29 -5.10 -8.28 2.30
N ALA A 30 -4.48 -9.32 2.84
CA ALA A 30 -3.36 -10.01 2.18
C ALA A 30 -3.74 -10.55 0.79
N THR A 31 -5.01 -10.93 0.60
CA THR A 31 -5.52 -11.37 -0.69
C THR A 31 -5.51 -10.21 -1.70
N GLU A 32 -6.10 -9.07 -1.33
CA GLU A 32 -6.19 -7.87 -2.17
C GLU A 32 -4.82 -7.26 -2.50
N LEU A 33 -3.93 -7.24 -1.51
CA LEU A 33 -2.53 -6.87 -1.70
C LEU A 33 -1.89 -7.78 -2.74
N GLY A 34 -2.09 -9.09 -2.61
CA GLY A 34 -1.55 -10.08 -3.54
C GLY A 34 -2.09 -9.96 -4.95
N GLU A 35 -3.41 -9.79 -5.12
CA GLU A 35 -4.04 -9.64 -6.44
C GLU A 35 -3.53 -8.39 -7.16
N THR A 36 -3.43 -7.27 -6.45
CA THR A 36 -2.94 -6.01 -7.02
C THR A 36 -1.44 -6.07 -7.33
N LEU A 37 -0.62 -6.62 -6.42
CA LEU A 37 0.81 -6.79 -6.68
C LEU A 37 1.07 -7.78 -7.82
N GLN A 38 0.27 -8.84 -7.94
CA GLN A 38 0.34 -9.80 -9.03
C GLN A 38 0.01 -9.15 -10.39
N ALA A 39 -0.85 -8.12 -10.40
CA ALA A 39 -1.13 -7.32 -11.59
C ALA A 39 0.03 -6.37 -11.96
N LEU A 40 0.84 -5.95 -10.99
CA LEU A 40 2.03 -5.11 -11.19
C LEU A 40 3.29 -5.92 -11.59
N GLY A 41 3.34 -7.21 -11.24
CA GLY A 41 4.43 -8.12 -11.58
C GLY A 41 4.25 -9.51 -10.96
N SER A 42 5.17 -10.44 -11.22
CA SER A 42 5.10 -11.79 -10.64
C SER A 42 5.63 -11.80 -9.20
N VAL A 43 4.82 -11.37 -8.24
CA VAL A 43 5.05 -11.64 -6.81
C VAL A 43 4.39 -12.94 -6.37
N THR A 44 5.05 -13.64 -5.45
CA THR A 44 4.53 -14.87 -4.86
C THR A 44 3.71 -14.59 -3.60
N PRO A 45 2.78 -15.49 -3.21
CA PRO A 45 2.03 -15.35 -1.96
C PRO A 45 2.93 -15.23 -0.71
N GLU A 46 4.13 -15.82 -0.75
CA GLU A 46 5.12 -15.72 0.32
C GLU A 46 5.69 -14.30 0.43
N GLU A 47 5.97 -13.65 -0.69
CA GLU A 47 6.41 -12.24 -0.72
C GLU A 47 5.30 -11.29 -0.27
N VAL A 48 4.06 -11.55 -0.70
CA VAL A 48 2.89 -10.77 -0.24
C VAL A 48 2.76 -10.88 1.27
N LYS A 49 2.90 -12.08 1.84
CA LYS A 49 2.86 -12.29 3.29
C LYS A 49 4.00 -11.59 4.01
N TYR A 50 5.21 -11.59 3.43
CA TYR A 50 6.35 -10.86 3.99
C TYR A 50 6.11 -9.35 4.00
N MET A 51 5.60 -8.79 2.89
CA MET A 51 5.20 -7.38 2.81
C MET A 51 4.08 -7.05 3.78
N MET A 52 3.10 -7.96 3.92
CA MET A 52 2.03 -7.82 4.91
C MET A 52 2.63 -7.69 6.31
N ASP A 53 3.51 -8.60 6.74
CA ASP A 53 4.09 -8.57 8.09
C ASP A 53 5.01 -7.36 8.33
N GLU A 54 5.57 -6.76 7.28
CA GLU A 54 6.34 -5.51 7.37
C GLU A 54 5.45 -4.26 7.49
N ILE A 55 4.28 -4.24 6.85
CA ILE A 55 3.39 -3.07 6.84
C ILE A 55 2.37 -3.13 7.98
N ASP A 56 1.77 -4.31 8.19
CA ASP A 56 0.81 -4.62 9.25
C ASP A 56 1.53 -4.64 10.60
N THR A 57 1.62 -3.45 11.19
CA THR A 57 2.32 -3.22 12.46
C THR A 57 1.48 -3.75 13.63
N ASN A 58 0.16 -3.71 13.47
CA ASN A 58 -0.78 -4.11 14.50
C ASN A 58 -1.05 -5.64 14.51
N LYS A 59 -0.69 -6.33 13.42
CA LYS A 59 -0.84 -7.77 13.17
C LYS A 59 -2.29 -8.25 13.19
N ASP A 60 -3.25 -7.45 12.69
CA ASP A 60 -4.64 -7.86 12.50
C ASP A 60 -4.88 -8.62 11.19
N GLY A 61 -3.88 -8.67 10.31
CA GLY A 61 -3.95 -9.32 9.00
C GLY A 61 -4.51 -8.40 7.93
N PHE A 62 -4.63 -7.10 8.22
CA PHE A 62 -5.10 -6.07 7.28
C PHE A 62 -4.16 -4.87 7.33
N ILE A 63 -4.04 -4.15 6.22
CA ILE A 63 -3.30 -2.90 6.18
C ILE A 63 -4.31 -1.76 6.23
N SER A 64 -4.33 -1.04 7.34
CA SER A 64 -5.15 0.16 7.47
C SER A 64 -4.56 1.32 6.65
N PHE A 65 -5.38 2.30 6.27
CA PHE A 65 -4.91 3.50 5.58
C PHE A 65 -3.75 4.21 6.31
N GLN A 66 -3.76 4.17 7.64
CA GLN A 66 -2.71 4.75 8.47
C GLN A 66 -1.38 3.98 8.36
N GLU A 67 -1.40 2.66 8.40
CA GLU A 67 -0.20 1.81 8.23
C GLU A 67 0.35 1.93 6.81
N PHE A 68 -0.53 1.90 5.81
CA PHE A 68 -0.16 2.17 4.43
C PHE A 68 0.50 3.54 4.28
N THR A 69 -0.04 4.57 4.95
CA THR A 69 0.50 5.93 4.88
C THR A 69 1.90 6.01 5.47
N GLU A 70 2.15 5.36 6.61
CA GLU A 70 3.48 5.33 7.22
C GLU A 70 4.48 4.58 6.34
N PHE A 71 4.09 3.43 5.78
CA PHE A 71 4.90 2.71 4.79
C PHE A 71 5.18 3.55 3.55
N ALA A 72 4.17 4.24 3.04
CA ALA A 72 4.27 5.10 1.86
C ALA A 72 5.17 6.32 2.09
N LYS A 73 5.16 6.89 3.30
CA LYS A 73 6.10 7.95 3.70
C LYS A 73 7.53 7.43 3.77
N ALA A 74 7.73 6.22 4.26
CA ALA A 74 9.05 5.57 4.29
C ALA A 74 9.54 5.20 2.87
N ASN A 75 8.62 4.88 1.96
CA ASN A 75 8.90 4.37 0.61
C ASN A 75 8.30 5.23 -0.51
N ARG A 76 8.48 6.56 -0.44
CA ARG A 76 7.86 7.51 -1.41
C ARG A 76 8.17 7.20 -2.87
N GLY A 77 9.36 6.68 -3.16
CA GLY A 77 9.77 6.29 -4.52
C GLY A 77 8.87 5.20 -5.10
N LEU A 78 8.62 4.14 -4.32
CA LEU A 78 7.78 3.01 -4.73
C LEU A 78 6.34 3.47 -5.01
N ILE A 79 5.77 4.27 -4.11
CA ILE A 79 4.41 4.79 -4.22
C ILE A 79 4.28 5.65 -5.48
N ARG A 80 5.24 6.52 -5.77
CA ARG A 80 5.24 7.32 -7.00
C ARG A 80 5.32 6.48 -8.27
N ASP A 81 6.08 5.40 -8.27
CA ASP A 81 6.18 4.53 -9.45
C ASP A 81 4.91 3.70 -9.65
N VAL A 82 4.33 3.18 -8.57
CA VAL A 82 3.02 2.50 -8.63
C VAL A 82 1.91 3.46 -9.06
N ALA A 83 1.92 4.72 -8.60
CA ALA A 83 0.92 5.72 -8.94
C ALA A 83 0.96 6.15 -10.42
N LYS A 84 2.09 5.93 -11.11
CA LYS A 84 2.21 6.14 -12.56
C LYS A 84 1.69 4.96 -13.38
N ILE A 85 1.63 3.76 -12.78
CA ILE A 85 1.15 2.54 -13.46
C ILE A 85 -0.39 2.53 -13.50
N PHE A 86 -1.03 3.15 -12.50
CA PHE A 86 -2.49 3.20 -12.35
C PHE A 86 -3.10 4.59 -12.62
#